data_AF-A0A7N0VJU7-F1
#
_entry.id   AF-A0A7N0VJU7-F1
#
_cell.length_a   1.000
_cell.length_b   1.000
_cell.length_c   1.000
_cell.angle_alpha   90.00
_cell.angle_beta   90.00
_cell.angle_gamma   90.00
#
_symmetry.space_group_name_H-M   'P 1'
#
loop_
_entity.id
_entity.type
_entity.pdbx_description
1 polymer ?
#
loop_
_entity_poly.entity_id
_entity_poly.type
_entity_poly.pdbx_seq_one_letter_code
_entity_poly.pdbx_strand_id
1 'polypeptide(L)'
;MSGSRSRSLVVRPWPSRNAARISCMAEPYLITKLESAERTWKELSVKLADPDVKSNPSEYQKLAQSMSELDEVVLIFRNFKECEKQLQEAKELAKENVGDGDMAEMIASPQRA
;
A
#
# COMPACT_ATOMS: atom_id res chain seq x y z
N MET A 1 -25.69 31.14 -50.55
CA MET A 1 -25.71 29.66 -50.54
C MET A 1 -24.61 29.17 -49.61
N SER A 2 -25.03 28.48 -48.57
CA SER A 2 -24.29 28.04 -47.37
C SER A 2 -23.27 26.94 -47.65
N GLY A 3 -22.21 26.89 -46.85
CA GLY A 3 -21.29 25.74 -46.86
C GLY A 3 -20.17 25.78 -45.81
N SER A 4 -20.46 26.12 -44.56
CA SER A 4 -19.50 25.92 -43.45
C SER A 4 -19.30 24.42 -43.21
N ARG A 5 -18.11 23.92 -43.50
CA ARG A 5 -17.71 22.54 -43.17
C ARG A 5 -17.31 22.47 -41.71
N SER A 6 -18.24 22.05 -40.85
CA SER A 6 -17.95 21.65 -39.48
C SER A 6 -16.98 20.47 -39.48
N ARG A 7 -15.74 20.69 -39.01
CA ARG A 7 -14.82 19.61 -38.64
C ARG A 7 -15.34 18.96 -37.36
N SER A 8 -16.00 17.82 -37.50
CA SER A 8 -16.33 16.96 -36.37
C SER A 8 -15.04 16.37 -35.81
N LEU A 9 -14.64 16.84 -34.62
CA LEU A 9 -13.60 16.21 -33.83
C LEU A 9 -14.21 14.96 -33.19
N VAL A 10 -14.01 13.81 -33.85
CA VAL A 10 -14.34 12.50 -33.27
C VAL A 10 -13.40 12.29 -32.07
N VAL A 11 -13.91 12.53 -30.87
CA VAL A 11 -13.26 12.13 -29.62
C VAL A 11 -13.25 10.60 -29.63
N ARG A 12 -12.11 10.03 -30.00
CA ARG A 12 -11.91 8.58 -29.96
C ARG A 12 -12.05 8.13 -28.50
N PRO A 13 -12.91 7.14 -28.18
CA PRO A 13 -12.93 6.55 -26.85
C PRO A 13 -11.55 5.93 -26.63
N TRP A 14 -10.91 6.30 -25.53
CA TRP A 14 -9.65 5.71 -25.14
C TRP A 14 -9.85 4.18 -25.05
N PRO A 15 -8.95 3.35 -25.63
CA PRO A 15 -9.03 1.92 -25.37
C PRO A 15 -8.82 1.78 -23.86
N SER A 16 -9.82 1.26 -23.17
CA SER A 16 -9.67 0.75 -21.80
C SER A 16 -8.58 -0.31 -21.88
N ARG A 17 -7.34 0.14 -21.70
CA ARG A 17 -6.20 -0.72 -21.42
C ARG A 17 -6.60 -1.36 -20.12
N ASN A 18 -7.13 -2.58 -20.20
CA ASN A 18 -7.19 -3.50 -19.08
C ASN A 18 -5.82 -3.44 -18.42
N ALA A 19 -5.74 -2.62 -17.37
CA ALA A 19 -4.58 -2.42 -16.57
C ALA A 19 -4.25 -3.81 -16.07
N ALA A 20 -3.17 -4.38 -16.58
CA ALA A 20 -2.66 -5.66 -16.13
C ALA A 20 -2.60 -5.54 -14.61
N ARG A 21 -3.52 -6.25 -13.94
CA ARG A 21 -3.66 -6.25 -12.49
C ARG A 21 -2.45 -7.00 -11.99
N ILE A 22 -1.34 -6.30 -11.80
CA ILE A 22 -0.19 -6.82 -11.08
C ILE A 22 -0.73 -7.13 -9.68
N SER A 23 -1.02 -8.41 -9.44
CA SER A 23 -1.39 -8.89 -8.12
C SER A 23 -0.12 -8.91 -7.28
N CYS A 24 0.16 -7.78 -6.65
CA CYS A 24 1.35 -7.53 -5.83
C CYS A 24 1.29 -8.21 -4.45
N MET A 25 0.62 -9.35 -4.31
CA MET A 25 0.54 -10.02 -3.02
C MET A 25 1.86 -10.73 -2.71
N ALA A 26 2.46 -10.38 -1.57
CA ALA A 26 3.60 -11.11 -1.03
C ALA A 26 3.17 -12.53 -0.60
N GLU A 27 4.08 -13.51 -0.74
CA GLU A 27 3.78 -14.88 -0.31
C GLU A 27 3.53 -14.96 1.20
N PRO A 28 2.47 -15.64 1.67
CA PRO A 28 2.07 -15.64 3.08
C PRO A 28 3.15 -16.18 4.01
N TYR A 29 3.98 -17.11 3.53
CA TYR A 29 5.10 -17.66 4.31
C TYR A 29 6.20 -16.62 4.59
N LEU A 30 6.47 -15.72 3.65
CA LEU A 30 7.45 -14.64 3.84
C LEU A 30 6.96 -13.64 4.87
N ILE A 31 5.66 -13.34 4.87
CA ILE A 31 5.03 -12.48 5.89
C ILE A 31 5.22 -13.09 7.28
N THR A 32 4.92 -14.38 7.46
CA THR A 32 5.12 -15.06 8.75
C THR A 32 6.57 -15.02 9.24
N LYS A 33 7.54 -15.14 8.33
CA LYS A 33 8.97 -14.99 8.64
C LYS A 33 9.32 -13.58 9.11
N LEU A 34 8.83 -12.56 8.40
CA LEU A 34 9.05 -11.16 8.76
C LEU A 34 8.38 -10.81 10.09
N GLU A 35 7.20 -11.35 10.38
CA GLU A 35 6.57 -11.21 11.69
C GLU A 35 7.38 -11.85 12.81
N SER A 36 8.01 -12.99 12.54
CA SER A 36 8.89 -13.65 13.50
C SER A 36 10.12 -12.78 13.80
N ALA A 37 10.72 -12.18 12.76
CA ALA A 37 11.81 -11.21 12.91
C ALA A 37 11.37 -9.93 13.66
N GLU A 38 10.15 -9.44 13.43
CA GLU A 38 9.59 -8.30 14.17
C GLU A 38 9.41 -8.63 15.66
N ARG A 39 8.97 -9.84 15.99
CA ARG A 39 8.82 -10.30 17.38
C ARG A 39 10.17 -10.37 18.09
N THR A 40 11.17 -10.99 17.48
CA THR A 40 12.51 -11.07 18.06
C THR A 40 13.14 -9.70 18.26
N TRP A 41 12.98 -8.77 17.30
CA TRP A 41 13.42 -7.38 17.45
C TRP A 41 12.76 -6.69 18.66
N LYS A 42 11.44 -6.88 18.86
CA LYS A 42 10.72 -6.33 20.02
C LYS A 42 11.24 -6.91 21.33
N GLU A 43 11.46 -8.22 21.39
CA GLU A 43 12.03 -8.88 22.56
C GLU A 43 13.43 -8.37 22.89
N LEU A 44 14.29 -8.19 21.89
CA LEU A 44 15.63 -7.60 22.06
C LEU A 44 15.54 -6.16 22.56
N SER A 45 14.62 -5.36 22.02
CA SER A 45 14.40 -3.97 22.44
C SER A 45 13.97 -3.88 23.90
N VAL A 46 13.09 -4.78 24.36
CA VAL A 46 12.68 -4.87 25.77
C VAL A 46 13.87 -5.25 26.66
N LYS A 47 14.67 -6.24 26.26
CA LYS A 47 15.88 -6.64 27.00
C LYS A 47 16.91 -5.51 27.07
N LEU A 48 17.08 -4.73 26.01
CA LEU A 48 17.95 -3.56 26.00
C LEU A 48 17.45 -2.42 26.90
N ALA A 49 16.14 -2.37 27.18
CA ALA A 49 15.58 -1.41 28.13
C ALA A 49 15.84 -1.80 29.59
N ASP A 50 16.12 -3.08 29.85
CA ASP A 50 16.37 -3.64 31.19
C ASP A 50 17.63 -3.02 31.83
N PRO A 51 17.55 -2.48 33.07
CA PRO A 51 18.70 -1.95 33.79
C PRO A 51 19.81 -2.98 34.03
N ASP A 52 19.49 -4.28 34.15
CA ASP A 52 20.50 -5.33 34.38
C ASP A 52 21.40 -5.50 33.16
N VAL A 53 20.82 -5.45 31.95
CA VAL A 53 21.56 -5.51 30.68
C VAL A 53 22.35 -4.22 30.45
N LYS A 54 21.78 -3.05 30.75
CA LYS A 54 22.48 -1.76 30.64
C LYS A 54 23.70 -1.66 31.55
N SER A 55 23.66 -2.37 32.68
CA SER A 55 24.77 -2.42 33.63
C SER A 55 25.93 -3.28 33.13
N ASN A 56 25.73 -4.09 32.08
CA ASN A 56 26.75 -4.92 31.43
C ASN A 56 27.02 -4.46 29.98
N PRO A 57 28.06 -3.64 29.74
CA PRO A 57 28.37 -3.08 28.42
C PRO A 57 28.59 -4.14 27.32
N SER A 58 29.14 -5.31 27.66
CA SER A 58 29.42 -6.38 26.69
C SER A 58 28.12 -7.04 26.20
N GLU A 59 27.17 -7.30 27.11
CA GLU A 59 25.87 -7.87 26.75
C GLU A 59 25.00 -6.85 26.01
N TYR A 60 25.01 -5.59 26.46
CA TYR A 60 24.33 -4.50 25.77
C TYR A 60 24.80 -4.38 24.31
N GLN A 61 26.12 -4.39 24.08
CA GLN A 61 26.67 -4.28 22.73
C GLN A 61 26.24 -5.45 21.83
N LYS A 62 26.26 -6.69 22.34
CA LYS A 62 25.81 -7.87 21.60
C LYS A 62 24.33 -7.77 21.21
N LEU A 63 23.48 -7.41 22.17
CA LEU A 63 22.04 -7.26 21.94
C LEU A 63 21.72 -6.10 20.99
N ALA A 64 22.43 -4.98 21.12
CA ALA A 64 22.29 -3.83 20.24
C ALA A 64 22.72 -4.16 18.80
N GLN A 65 23.76 -4.96 18.62
CA GLN A 65 24.21 -5.40 17.30
C GLN A 65 23.16 -6.32 16.64
N SER A 66 22.64 -7.32 17.36
CA SER A 66 21.56 -8.18 16.86
C SER A 66 20.27 -7.39 16.58
N MET A 67 19.94 -6.38 17.38
CA MET A 67 18.80 -5.50 17.13
C MET A 67 19.01 -4.70 15.84
N SER A 68 20.21 -4.12 15.64
CA SER A 68 20.54 -3.35 14.44
C SER A 68 20.46 -4.17 13.16
N GLU A 69 20.86 -5.44 13.19
CA GLU A 69 20.75 -6.36 12.04
C GLU A 69 19.30 -6.62 11.65
N LEU A 70 18.39 -6.68 12.63
CA LEU A 70 16.96 -6.88 12.39
C LEU A 70 16.21 -5.57 12.10
N ASP A 71 16.78 -4.42 12.46
CA ASP A 71 16.12 -3.11 12.36
C ASP A 71 15.74 -2.78 10.91
N GLU A 72 16.66 -2.97 9.96
CA GLU A 72 16.41 -2.73 8.53
C GLU A 72 15.26 -3.60 8.00
N VAL A 73 15.25 -4.89 8.34
CA VAL A 73 14.20 -5.84 7.92
C VAL A 73 12.84 -5.43 8.49
N VAL A 74 12.80 -5.05 9.77
CA VAL A 74 11.57 -4.60 10.45
C VAL A 74 11.06 -3.28 9.87
N LEU A 75 11.95 -2.33 9.55
CA LEU A 75 11.59 -1.07 8.91
C LEU A 75 10.94 -1.29 7.55
N ILE A 76 11.56 -2.12 6.69
CA ILE A 76 11.00 -2.46 5.38
C ILE A 76 9.64 -3.16 5.54
N PHE A 77 9.51 -4.08 6.49
CA PHE A 77 8.26 -4.78 6.74
C PHE A 77 7.14 -3.85 7.25
N ARG A 78 7.45 -2.87 8.09
CA ARG A 78 6.49 -1.84 8.52
C ARG A 78 6.00 -1.00 7.35
N ASN A 79 6.92 -0.58 6.47
CA ASN A 79 6.56 0.15 5.25
C ASN A 79 5.67 -0.68 4.34
N PHE A 80 5.97 -1.99 4.20
CA PHE A 80 5.12 -2.91 3.45
C PHE A 80 3.69 -2.98 4.03
N LYS A 81 3.54 -3.14 5.35
CA LYS A 81 2.23 -3.16 6.02
C LYS A 81 1.45 -1.86 5.80
N GLU A 82 2.13 -0.72 5.85
CA GLU A 82 1.51 0.58 5.60
C GLU A 82 1.04 0.70 4.14
N CYS A 83 1.87 0.30 3.18
CA CYS A 83 1.47 0.25 1.77
C CYS A 83 0.28 -0.68 1.52
N GLU A 84 0.24 -1.86 2.16
CA GLU A 84 -0.92 -2.77 2.07
C GLU A 84 -2.18 -2.12 2.62
N LYS A 85 -2.09 -1.44 3.77
CA LYS A 85 -3.21 -0.71 4.36
C LYS A 85 -3.72 0.39 3.45
N GLN A 86 -2.84 1.25 2.92
CA GLN A 86 -3.22 2.31 1.98
C GLN A 86 -3.88 1.76 0.72
N LEU A 87 -3.37 0.64 0.20
CA LEU A 87 -3.94 -0.03 -0.95
C LEU A 87 -5.33 -0.61 -0.65
N GLN A 88 -5.55 -1.12 0.56
CA GLN A 88 -6.84 -1.60 1.00
C GLN A 88 -7.84 -0.45 1.20
N GLU A 89 -7.44 0.64 1.86
CA GLU A 89 -8.24 1.85 2.02
C GLU A 89 -8.62 2.46 0.66
N ALA A 90 -7.67 2.57 -0.28
CA ALA A 90 -7.94 3.05 -1.63
C ALA A 90 -8.92 2.14 -2.39
N LYS A 91 -8.85 0.82 -2.19
CA LYS A 91 -9.82 -0.13 -2.76
C LYS A 91 -11.20 0.03 -2.13
N GLU A 92 -11.28 0.29 -0.83
CA GLU A 92 -12.54 0.52 -0.13
C GLU A 92 -13.19 1.82 -0.60
N LEU A 93 -12.43 2.92 -0.64
CA LEU A 93 -12.87 4.19 -1.23
C LEU A 93 -13.32 4.03 -2.69
N ALA A 94 -12.59 3.24 -3.50
CA ALA A 94 -13.00 2.98 -4.89
C ALA A 94 -14.31 2.17 -4.98
N LYS A 95 -14.55 1.23 -4.05
CA LYS A 95 -15.82 0.50 -3.98
C LYS A 95 -16.97 1.40 -3.55
N GLU A 96 -16.73 2.31 -2.60
CA GLU A 96 -17.70 3.31 -2.15
C GLU A 96 -18.05 4.30 -3.27
N ASN A 97 -17.06 4.82 -4.00
CA ASN A 97 -17.27 5.76 -5.11
C ASN A 97 -17.94 5.13 -6.36
N VAL A 98 -17.75 3.83 -6.59
CA VAL A 98 -18.48 3.09 -7.66
C VAL A 98 -19.92 2.76 -7.24
N GLY A 99 -20.23 2.89 -5.93
CA GLY A 99 -21.56 2.71 -5.36
C GLY A 99 -22.49 3.91 -5.48
N ASP A 100 -22.00 5.09 -5.87
CA ASP A 100 -22.85 6.26 -6.15
C ASP A 100 -23.51 6.09 -7.53
N GLY A 101 -24.61 5.33 -7.53
CA GLY A 101 -25.51 5.11 -8.67
C GLY A 101 -26.02 6.40 -9.34
N ASP A 102 -25.84 7.55 -8.70
CA ASP A 102 -26.23 8.87 -9.21
C ASP A 102 -25.28 9.39 -10.32
N MET A 103 -24.03 8.92 -10.41
CA MET A 103 -23.12 9.33 -11.49
C MET A 103 -23.41 8.63 -12.83
N ALA A 104 -24.04 7.45 -12.80
CA ALA A 104 -24.42 6.73 -14.02
C ALA A 104 -25.62 7.37 -14.72
N GLU A 105 -26.56 7.96 -13.95
CA GLU A 105 -27.80 8.52 -14.49
C GLU A 105 -27.59 9.87 -15.20
N MET A 106 -26.62 10.69 -14.74
CA MET A 106 -26.24 11.93 -15.41
C MET A 106 -25.52 11.70 -16.76
N ILE A 107 -24.79 10.59 -16.90
CA ILE A 107 -24.14 10.19 -18.17
C ILE A 107 -25.15 9.57 -19.14
N ALA A 108 -26.16 8.85 -18.61
CA ALA A 108 -27.21 8.23 -19.41
C ALA A 108 -28.28 9.21 -19.93
N SER A 109 -28.34 10.43 -19.36
CA SER A 109 -29.26 11.49 -19.78
C SER A 109 -28.49 12.62 -20.50
N PRO A 110 -28.05 12.44 -21.76
CA PRO A 110 -27.61 13.57 -22.56
C PRO A 110 -28.77 14.56 -22.65
N GLN A 111 -28.51 15.78 -22.19
CA GLN A 111 -29.38 16.95 -22.24
C GLN A 111 -30.26 16.92 -23.50
N ARG A 112 -31.55 16.64 -23.33
CA ARG A 112 -32.55 16.76 -24.40
C ARG A 112 -32.76 18.26 -24.62
N ALA A 113 -32.01 18.83 -25.55
CA ALA A 113 -32.25 20.15 -26.14
C ALA A 113 -32.95 19.97 -27.49
#